data_AF-K7KFC6-F1
#
_entry.id   AF-K7KFC6-F1
#
_cell.length_a   1.000
_cell.length_b   1.000
_cell.length_c   1.000
_cell.angle_alpha   90.00
_cell.angle_beta   90.00
_cell.angle_gamma   90.00
#
_symmetry.space_group_name_H-M   'P 1'
#
loop_
_entity.id
_entity.type
_entity.pdbx_description
1 polymer ?
#
loop_
_entity_poly.entity_id
_entity_poly.type
_entity_poly.pdbx_seq_one_letter_code
_entity_poly.pdbx_strand_id
1 'polypeptide(L)'
;MADLYLSRKLDASSSPTSSSDAPYWLYGSPNTGSKRHKSSRVSGTTVQRENDVEELEMLLEAYFMQIDGTLNKLATLREYIDDTEDYINIQLDNHRNQLIQLELFISVGTVCMSLYSLVAAIFGMNIPYTWKAPGHEHVFKWVVIFGGMVCASLFLSIVSYARRKGLVGS
;
A
#
# COMPACT_ATOMS: atom_id res chain seq x y z
N MET A 1 1.77 -16.36 15.45
CA MET A 1 1.37 -15.45 16.56
C MET A 1 1.02 -14.04 16.07
N ALA A 2 1.44 -13.61 14.87
CA ALA A 2 1.07 -12.32 14.30
C ALA A 2 -0.38 -12.28 13.74
N ASP A 3 -0.93 -13.41 13.29
CA ASP A 3 -2.26 -13.44 12.65
C ASP A 3 -3.41 -13.06 13.61
N LEU A 4 -3.25 -13.30 14.91
CA LEU A 4 -4.23 -12.89 15.92
C LEU A 4 -4.29 -11.38 16.16
N TYR A 5 -3.24 -10.64 15.80
CA TYR A 5 -3.22 -9.18 15.87
C TYR A 5 -3.97 -8.53 14.70
N LEU A 6 -3.97 -9.15 13.52
CA LEU A 6 -4.69 -8.64 12.34
C LEU A 6 -6.21 -8.83 12.48
N SER A 7 -6.68 -9.95 13.03
CA SER A 7 -8.13 -10.17 13.25
C SER A 7 -8.75 -9.17 14.24
N ARG A 8 -8.05 -8.82 15.33
CA ARG A 8 -8.57 -7.83 16.28
C ARG A 8 -8.68 -6.42 15.67
N LYS A 9 -7.83 -6.09 14.69
CA LYS A 9 -7.89 -4.80 14.00
C LYS A 9 -8.99 -4.76 12.92
N LEU A 10 -9.42 -5.92 12.39
CA LEU A 10 -10.52 -6.01 11.43
C LEU A 10 -11.90 -6.06 12.10
N ASP A 11 -12.02 -6.66 13.28
CA ASP A 11 -13.31 -6.71 14.01
C ASP A 11 -13.73 -5.34 14.60
N ALA A 12 -12.77 -4.44 14.84
CA ALA A 12 -13.03 -3.07 15.25
C ALA A 12 -13.58 -2.17 14.12
N SER A 13 -13.69 -2.68 12.89
CA SER A 13 -14.23 -1.97 11.73
C SER A 13 -15.70 -2.31 11.43
N SER A 14 -16.43 -2.91 12.38
CA SER A 14 -17.87 -3.16 12.24
C SER A 14 -18.70 -2.17 13.07
N SER A 15 -19.51 -1.40 12.34
CA SER A 15 -20.33 -0.24 12.70
C SER A 15 -21.16 -0.33 13.99
N PRO A 16 -21.61 0.84 14.50
CA PRO A 16 -23.01 0.98 14.88
C PRO A 16 -23.70 2.12 14.12
N THR A 17 -24.77 1.73 13.41
CA THR A 17 -26.09 2.36 13.38
C THR A 17 -26.25 3.89 13.56
N SER A 18 -26.82 4.49 12.53
CA SER A 18 -27.94 5.46 12.58
C SER A 18 -27.75 6.75 13.37
N SER A 19 -27.44 7.83 12.64
CA SER A 19 -28.15 9.09 12.77
C SER A 19 -28.29 9.70 11.37
N SER A 20 -29.54 9.79 10.91
CA SER A 20 -29.91 10.56 9.73
C SER A 20 -29.64 12.03 10.02
N ASP A 21 -28.53 12.58 9.54
CA ASP A 21 -28.35 14.02 9.47
C ASP A 21 -27.90 14.38 8.06
N ALA A 22 -28.91 14.49 7.19
CA ALA A 22 -28.77 15.22 5.94
C ALA A 22 -28.37 16.67 6.25
N PRO A 23 -27.42 17.28 5.52
CA PRO A 23 -27.05 18.67 5.74
C PRO A 23 -28.24 19.57 5.36
N TYR A 24 -28.87 20.16 6.38
CA TYR A 24 -30.01 21.07 6.26
C TYR A 24 -29.54 22.45 5.74
N TRP A 25 -29.16 22.53 4.47
CA TRP A 25 -28.90 23.81 3.78
C TRP A 25 -29.75 24.02 2.52
N LEU A 26 -30.83 23.27 2.36
CA LEU A 26 -31.88 23.65 1.41
C LEU A 26 -32.79 24.68 2.07
N TYR A 27 -32.41 25.94 1.89
CA TYR A 27 -33.13 27.13 2.29
C TYR A 27 -34.58 27.08 1.78
N GLY A 28 -35.50 26.83 2.70
CA GLY A 28 -36.92 27.13 2.52
C GLY A 28 -37.09 28.64 2.40
N SER A 29 -37.70 29.06 1.30
CA SER A 29 -38.11 30.45 1.08
C SER A 29 -39.13 30.87 2.15
N PRO A 30 -38.91 31.94 2.93
CA PRO A 30 -39.92 32.45 3.84
C PRO A 30 -40.90 33.32 3.04
N ASN A 31 -42.07 32.79 2.71
CA ASN A 31 -43.19 33.62 2.30
C ASN A 31 -43.71 34.39 3.52
N THR A 32 -43.16 35.59 3.74
CA THR A 32 -43.59 36.50 4.80
C THR A 32 -44.86 37.23 4.38
N GLY A 33 -46.01 36.60 4.60
CA GLY A 33 -47.31 37.28 4.66
C GLY A 33 -47.64 37.66 6.09
N SER A 34 -47.42 38.92 6.48
CA SER A 34 -48.01 39.49 7.70
C SER A 34 -48.21 41.00 7.56
N LYS A 35 -49.44 41.45 7.82
CA LYS A 35 -49.91 42.82 7.68
C LYS A 35 -49.73 43.61 8.99
N ARG A 36 -49.56 44.94 8.81
CA ARG A 36 -49.77 46.07 9.75
C ARG A 36 -48.60 46.35 10.71
N HIS A 37 -48.21 47.58 11.07
CA HIS A 37 -48.97 48.81 11.31
C HIS A 37 -48.16 50.09 10.97
N LYS A 38 -48.89 51.16 10.66
CA LYS A 38 -48.44 52.56 10.53
C LYS A 38 -48.28 53.19 11.91
N SER A 39 -47.11 53.77 12.23
CA SER A 39 -47.01 54.93 13.13
C SER A 39 -45.67 55.68 12.97
N SER A 40 -45.79 56.99 12.75
CA SER A 40 -44.93 58.11 13.20
C SER A 40 -43.41 57.87 13.30
N ARG A 41 -42.62 58.42 12.37
CA ARG A 41 -41.96 59.76 12.45
C ARG A 41 -40.68 59.78 13.30
N VAL A 42 -39.59 60.06 12.57
CA VAL A 42 -38.36 60.77 12.99
C VAL A 42 -37.35 59.94 13.80
N SER A 43 -36.57 59.13 13.09
CA SER A 43 -35.13 58.83 13.30
C SER A 43 -34.73 57.64 12.41
N GLY A 44 -34.82 57.81 11.09
CA GLY A 44 -34.75 56.69 10.12
C GLY A 44 -33.40 56.51 9.43
N THR A 45 -32.44 57.42 9.61
CA THR A 45 -31.20 57.40 8.82
C THR A 45 -30.00 56.79 9.54
N THR A 46 -29.99 56.77 10.88
CA THR A 46 -28.92 56.13 11.68
C THR A 46 -29.22 54.65 11.92
N VAL A 47 -30.43 54.32 12.38
CA VAL A 47 -30.86 52.93 12.67
C VAL A 47 -30.83 52.02 11.44
N GLN A 48 -31.17 52.53 10.26
CA GLN A 48 -31.12 51.74 9.02
C GLN A 48 -29.68 51.49 8.56
N ARG A 49 -28.79 52.47 8.80
CA ARG A 49 -27.37 52.37 8.46
C ARG A 49 -26.64 51.40 9.40
N GLU A 50 -27.02 51.37 10.67
CA GLU A 50 -26.49 50.45 11.68
C GLU A 50 -26.92 49.00 11.39
N ASN A 51 -28.18 48.78 11.03
CA ASN A 51 -28.67 47.47 10.57
C ASN A 51 -27.97 46.98 9.28
N ASP A 52 -27.70 47.86 8.31
CA ASP A 52 -26.95 47.50 7.10
C ASP A 52 -25.50 47.06 7.42
N VAL A 53 -24.87 47.63 8.46
CA VAL A 53 -23.51 47.26 8.88
C VAL A 53 -23.51 45.94 9.64
N GLU A 54 -24.50 45.70 10.49
CA GLU A 54 -24.63 44.46 11.27
C GLU A 54 -24.99 43.25 10.39
N GLU A 55 -25.79 43.45 9.33
CA GLU A 55 -26.04 42.42 8.32
C GLU A 55 -24.77 42.07 7.53
N LEU A 56 -23.95 43.07 7.18
CA LEU A 56 -22.64 42.86 6.53
C LEU A 56 -21.66 42.11 7.45
N GLU A 57 -21.67 42.42 8.75
CA GLU A 57 -20.83 41.76 9.75
C GLU A 57 -21.21 40.28 9.92
N MET A 58 -22.50 39.95 10.02
CA MET A 58 -22.96 38.55 10.05
C MET A 58 -22.58 37.76 8.78
N LEU A 59 -22.64 38.41 7.60
CA LEU A 59 -22.24 37.79 6.34
C LEU A 59 -20.72 37.55 6.30
N LEU A 60 -19.94 38.52 6.78
CA LEU A 60 -18.49 38.45 6.84
C LEU A 60 -18.00 37.40 7.85
N GLU A 61 -18.65 37.30 9.01
CA GLU A 61 -18.44 36.25 10.01
C GLU A 61 -18.72 34.85 9.42
N ALA A 62 -19.86 34.69 8.74
CA ALA A 62 -20.20 33.43 8.07
C ALA A 62 -19.17 33.06 6.98
N TYR A 63 -18.68 34.03 6.22
CA TYR A 63 -17.60 33.83 5.25
C TYR A 63 -16.29 33.43 5.93
N PHE A 64 -15.89 34.08 7.03
CA PHE A 64 -14.68 33.70 7.76
C PHE A 64 -14.79 32.29 8.34
N MET A 65 -15.93 31.94 8.93
CA MET A 65 -16.18 30.59 9.43
C MET A 65 -16.11 29.53 8.32
N GLN A 66 -16.61 29.86 7.12
CA GLN A 66 -16.54 28.98 5.96
C GLN A 66 -15.11 28.86 5.42
N ILE A 67 -14.34 29.96 5.40
CA ILE A 67 -12.93 29.97 5.00
C ILE A 67 -12.10 29.12 5.97
N ASP A 68 -12.26 29.27 7.27
CA ASP A 68 -11.55 28.46 8.26
C ASP A 68 -11.93 26.98 8.18
N GLY A 69 -13.23 26.70 7.99
CA GLY A 69 -13.71 25.34 7.77
C GLY A 69 -13.15 24.69 6.50
N THR A 70 -12.90 25.47 5.45
CA THR A 70 -12.28 24.98 4.21
C THR A 70 -10.76 24.86 4.33
N LEU A 71 -10.09 25.77 5.02
CA LEU A 71 -8.66 25.68 5.33
C LEU A 71 -8.33 24.44 6.16
N ASN A 72 -9.15 24.12 7.18
CA ASN A 72 -8.95 22.93 7.99
C ASN A 72 -9.09 21.64 7.15
N LYS A 73 -10.09 21.59 6.27
CA LYS A 73 -10.25 20.46 5.32
C LYS A 73 -9.06 20.33 4.37
N LEU A 74 -8.53 21.46 3.90
CA LEU A 74 -7.35 21.48 3.03
C LEU A 74 -6.10 20.99 3.76
N ALA A 75 -5.95 21.35 5.04
CA ALA A 75 -4.86 20.86 5.89
C ALA A 75 -4.96 19.34 6.10
N THR A 76 -6.13 18.81 6.41
CA THR A 76 -6.34 17.35 6.52
C THR A 76 -6.10 16.62 5.19
N LEU A 77 -6.50 17.22 4.06
CA LEU A 77 -6.27 16.63 2.75
C LEU A 77 -4.78 16.63 2.37
N ARG A 78 -4.03 17.65 2.78
CA ARG A 78 -2.56 17.68 2.65
C ARG A 78 -1.93 16.53 3.42
N GLU A 79 -2.33 16.33 4.68
CA GLU A 79 -1.86 15.22 5.51
C GLU A 79 -2.20 13.86 4.88
N TYR A 80 -3.41 13.70 4.34
CA TYR A 80 -3.80 12.48 3.62
C TYR A 80 -2.95 12.21 2.36
N ILE A 81 -2.56 13.27 1.63
CA ILE A 81 -1.65 13.13 0.48
C ILE A 81 -0.26 12.70 0.94
N ASP A 82 0.25 13.30 2.02
CA ASP A 82 1.56 12.97 2.59
C ASP A 82 1.59 11.51 3.09
N ASP A 83 0.56 11.08 3.82
CA ASP A 83 0.37 9.69 4.25
C ASP A 83 0.35 8.72 3.04
N THR A 84 -0.28 9.14 1.94
CA THR A 84 -0.35 8.35 0.71
C THR A 84 1.00 8.29 0.00
N GLU A 85 1.77 9.37 -0.01
CA GLU A 85 3.13 9.42 -0.57
C GLU A 85 4.06 8.48 0.19
N ASP A 86 4.04 8.53 1.52
CA ASP A 86 4.81 7.63 2.38
C ASP A 86 4.40 6.16 2.18
N TYR A 87 3.09 5.90 2.05
CA TYR A 87 2.59 4.57 1.75
C TYR A 87 3.11 4.04 0.41
N ILE A 88 3.06 4.85 -0.64
CA ILE A 88 3.57 4.49 -1.97
C ILE A 88 5.08 4.25 -1.91
N ASN A 89 5.82 5.07 -1.17
CA ASN A 89 7.27 4.96 -1.05
C ASN A 89 7.68 3.62 -0.38
N ILE A 90 7.02 3.27 0.74
CA ILE A 90 7.22 1.98 1.42
C ILE A 90 6.87 0.81 0.48
N GLN A 91 5.79 0.93 -0.29
CA GLN A 91 5.38 -0.12 -1.22
C GLN A 91 6.37 -0.30 -2.36
N LEU A 92 6.86 0.79 -2.93
CA LEU A 92 7.81 0.77 -4.03
C LEU A 92 9.14 0.15 -3.60
N ASP A 93 9.62 0.48 -2.40
CA ASP A 93 10.82 -0.11 -1.84
C ASP A 93 10.64 -1.61 -1.56
N ASN A 94 9.46 -2.02 -1.07
CA ASN A 94 9.16 -3.44 -0.91
C ASN A 94 9.16 -4.19 -2.26
N HIS A 95 8.54 -3.62 -3.29
CA HIS A 95 8.55 -4.20 -4.64
C HIS A 95 9.95 -4.27 -5.25
N ARG A 96 10.77 -3.24 -5.08
CA ARG A 96 12.18 -3.25 -5.50
C ARG A 96 12.97 -4.33 -4.77
N ASN A 97 12.78 -4.47 -3.46
CA ASN A 97 13.43 -5.50 -2.67
C ASN A 97 13.02 -6.91 -3.13
N GLN A 98 11.74 -7.12 -3.45
CA GLN A 98 11.25 -8.38 -4.01
C GLN A 98 11.89 -8.70 -5.38
N LEU A 99 12.04 -7.70 -6.25
CA LEU A 99 12.68 -7.87 -7.56
C LEU A 99 14.16 -8.26 -7.42
N ILE A 100 14.92 -7.55 -6.60
CA ILE A 100 16.34 -7.85 -6.34
C ILE A 100 16.49 -9.28 -5.78
N GLN A 101 15.60 -9.67 -4.88
CA GLN A 101 15.63 -11.00 -4.30
C GLN A 101 15.32 -12.10 -5.32
N LEU A 102 14.34 -11.89 -6.21
CA LEU A 102 14.02 -12.82 -7.28
C LEU A 102 15.19 -12.95 -8.26
N GLU A 103 15.79 -11.82 -8.63
CA GLU A 103 16.97 -11.79 -9.50
C GLU A 103 18.13 -12.59 -8.90
N LEU A 104 18.43 -12.37 -7.61
CA LEU A 104 19.47 -13.09 -6.89
C LEU A 104 19.17 -14.60 -6.81
N PHE A 105 17.91 -14.97 -6.60
CA PHE A 105 17.47 -16.36 -6.58
C PHE A 105 17.70 -17.07 -7.92
N ILE A 106 17.30 -16.44 -9.02
CA ILE A 106 17.49 -16.99 -10.37
C ILE A 106 18.98 -17.09 -10.70
N SER A 107 19.76 -16.06 -10.36
CA SER A 107 21.21 -16.01 -10.58
C SER A 107 21.96 -17.13 -9.86
N VAL A 108 21.64 -17.41 -8.60
CA VAL A 108 22.26 -18.54 -7.87
C VAL A 108 21.87 -19.88 -8.50
N GLY A 109 20.61 -20.02 -8.95
CA GLY A 109 20.15 -21.22 -9.65
C GLY A 109 20.86 -21.48 -10.98
N THR A 110 21.08 -20.45 -11.79
CA THR A 110 21.82 -20.56 -13.04
C THR A 110 23.30 -20.87 -12.81
N VAL A 111 23.93 -20.30 -11.78
CA VAL A 111 25.31 -20.65 -11.39
C VAL A 111 25.41 -22.13 -11.00
N CYS A 112 24.51 -22.64 -10.14
CA CYS A 112 24.49 -24.06 -9.78
C CYS A 112 24.30 -24.97 -10.99
N MET A 113 23.34 -24.65 -11.86
CA MET A 113 23.13 -25.38 -13.12
C MET A 113 24.35 -25.36 -14.04
N SER A 114 25.04 -24.22 -14.14
CA SER A 114 26.23 -24.09 -14.99
C SER A 114 27.39 -24.98 -14.52
N LEU A 115 27.61 -25.08 -13.20
CA LEU A 115 28.62 -25.96 -12.62
C LEU A 115 28.27 -27.43 -12.83
N TYR A 116 27.01 -27.81 -12.65
CA TYR A 116 26.54 -29.17 -12.95
C TYR A 116 26.68 -29.50 -14.44
N SER A 117 26.34 -28.56 -15.32
CA SER A 117 26.48 -28.70 -16.77
C SER A 117 27.94 -28.86 -17.20
N LEU A 118 28.88 -28.13 -16.58
CA LEU A 118 30.32 -28.30 -16.81
C LEU A 118 30.79 -29.72 -16.49
N VAL A 119 30.40 -30.24 -15.32
CA VAL A 119 30.73 -31.61 -14.91
C VAL A 119 30.14 -32.62 -15.91
N ALA A 120 28.85 -32.49 -16.25
CA ALA A 120 28.19 -33.32 -17.23
C ALA A 120 28.85 -33.24 -18.63
N ALA A 121 29.35 -32.06 -19.03
CA ALA A 121 30.02 -31.86 -20.31
C ALA A 121 31.38 -32.56 -20.36
N ILE A 122 32.23 -32.41 -19.35
CA ILE A 122 33.55 -33.09 -19.25
C ILE A 122 33.37 -34.61 -19.34
N PHE A 123 32.35 -35.12 -18.66
CA PHE A 123 32.02 -36.54 -18.63
C PHE A 123 31.26 -37.03 -19.88
N GLY A 124 30.53 -36.15 -20.57
CA GLY A 124 29.81 -36.43 -21.82
C GLY A 124 30.68 -36.46 -23.08
N MET A 125 31.94 -36.01 -23.00
CA MET A 125 32.87 -36.05 -24.13
C MET A 125 33.26 -37.48 -24.51
N ASN A 126 33.29 -37.75 -25.83
CA ASN A 126 33.59 -39.06 -26.42
C ASN A 126 35.09 -39.39 -26.37
N ILE A 127 35.68 -39.43 -25.17
CA ILE A 127 37.07 -39.84 -24.95
C ILE A 127 37.07 -41.32 -24.52
N PRO A 128 37.87 -42.19 -25.15
CA PRO A 128 38.03 -43.58 -24.71
C PRO A 128 38.86 -43.60 -23.41
N TYR A 129 38.17 -43.45 -22.28
CA TYR A 129 38.79 -43.62 -20.96
C TYR A 129 39.17 -45.08 -20.73
N THR A 130 40.32 -45.32 -20.10
CA THR A 130 40.84 -46.66 -19.76
C THR A 130 39.95 -47.42 -18.77
N TRP A 131 38.96 -46.76 -18.17
CA TRP A 131 37.95 -47.32 -17.26
C TRP A 131 36.68 -47.82 -17.98
N LYS A 132 36.56 -47.66 -19.31
CA LYS A 132 35.54 -48.35 -20.14
C LYS A 132 35.90 -49.84 -20.39
N ALA A 133 36.64 -50.46 -19.47
CA ALA A 133 36.81 -51.90 -19.45
C ALA A 133 35.46 -52.57 -19.10
N PRO A 134 35.18 -53.79 -19.58
CA PRO A 134 33.91 -54.47 -19.33
C PRO A 134 33.70 -54.68 -17.82
N GLY A 135 32.80 -53.89 -17.21
CA GLY A 135 32.46 -53.97 -15.78
C GLY A 135 32.20 -52.64 -15.05
N HIS A 136 32.64 -51.48 -15.57
CA HIS A 136 32.60 -50.19 -14.84
C HIS A 136 31.62 -49.13 -15.38
N GLU A 137 30.68 -49.48 -16.26
CA GLU A 137 29.69 -48.54 -16.82
C GLU A 137 28.83 -47.87 -15.73
N HIS A 138 28.60 -48.56 -14.61
CA HIS A 138 27.78 -48.05 -13.50
C HIS A 138 28.43 -46.86 -12.77
N VAL A 139 29.76 -46.79 -12.70
CA VAL A 139 30.47 -45.77 -11.93
C VAL A 139 30.17 -44.36 -12.48
N PHE A 140 30.11 -44.25 -13.81
CA PHE A 140 29.72 -43.01 -14.49
C PHE A 140 28.30 -42.58 -14.13
N LYS A 141 27.33 -43.49 -14.24
CA LYS A 141 25.93 -43.24 -13.90
C LYS A 141 25.78 -42.81 -12.45
N TRP A 142 26.47 -43.48 -11.52
CA TRP A 142 26.45 -43.12 -10.10
C TRP A 142 27.06 -41.75 -9.83
N VAL A 143 28.19 -41.39 -10.46
CA VAL A 143 28.83 -40.08 -10.29
C VAL A 143 27.93 -38.95 -10.79
N VAL A 144 27.28 -39.11 -11.94
CA VAL A 144 26.36 -38.11 -12.50
C VAL A 144 25.11 -37.97 -11.62
N ILE A 145 24.51 -39.08 -11.19
CA ILE A 145 23.32 -39.07 -10.32
C ILE A 145 23.65 -38.46 -8.96
N PHE A 146 24.78 -38.83 -8.35
CA PHE A 146 25.18 -38.31 -7.05
C PHE A 146 25.59 -36.84 -7.14
N GLY A 147 26.30 -36.43 -8.19
CA GLY A 147 26.64 -35.04 -8.44
C GLY A 147 25.41 -34.16 -8.66
N GLY A 148 24.43 -34.64 -9.44
CA GLY A 148 23.15 -33.96 -9.64
C GLY A 148 22.33 -33.87 -8.35
N MET A 149 22.29 -34.94 -7.56
CA MET A 149 21.60 -34.96 -6.27
C MET A 149 22.24 -34.00 -5.26
N VAL A 150 23.57 -33.91 -5.19
CA VAL A 150 24.28 -32.96 -4.34
C VAL A 150 24.01 -31.52 -4.80
N CYS A 151 24.06 -31.24 -6.11
CA CYS A 151 23.76 -29.92 -6.65
C CYS A 151 22.31 -29.50 -6.39
N ALA A 152 21.35 -30.41 -6.58
CA ALA A 152 19.94 -30.16 -6.31
C ALA A 152 19.68 -29.98 -4.81
N SER A 153 20.34 -30.77 -3.95
CA SER A 153 20.23 -30.66 -2.49
C SER A 153 20.80 -29.33 -1.98
N LEU A 154 21.93 -28.88 -2.51
CA LEU A 154 22.50 -27.57 -2.19
C LEU A 154 21.56 -26.45 -2.65
N PHE A 155 21.03 -26.52 -3.87
CA PHE A 155 20.06 -25.54 -4.36
C PHE A 155 18.81 -25.49 -3.46
N LEU A 156 18.19 -26.64 -3.17
CA LEU A 156 17.04 -26.74 -2.27
C LEU A 156 17.35 -26.27 -0.85
N SER A 157 18.56 -26.51 -0.35
CA SER A 157 19.00 -26.02 0.97
C SER A 157 19.14 -24.50 0.97
N ILE A 158 19.71 -23.90 -0.08
CA ILE A 158 19.75 -22.44 -0.27
C ILE A 158 18.32 -21.88 -0.35
N VAL A 159 17.44 -22.50 -1.13
CA VAL A 159 16.03 -22.09 -1.27
C VAL A 159 15.30 -22.20 0.06
N SER A 160 15.46 -23.31 0.77
CA SER A 160 14.84 -23.56 2.07
C SER A 160 15.37 -22.60 3.13
N TYR A 161 16.67 -22.29 3.12
CA TYR A 161 17.27 -21.29 3.99
C TYR A 161 16.72 -19.89 3.70
N ALA A 162 16.63 -19.50 2.44
CA ALA A 162 16.05 -18.22 2.01
C ALA A 162 14.56 -18.11 2.39
N ARG A 163 13.80 -19.21 2.30
CA ARG A 163 12.41 -19.29 2.79
C ARG A 163 12.31 -19.22 4.31
N ARG A 164 13.15 -19.96 5.05
CA ARG A 164 13.12 -20.00 6.53
C ARG A 164 13.57 -18.69 7.17
N LYS A 165 14.45 -17.93 6.53
CA LYS A 165 14.86 -16.60 7.01
C LYS A 165 13.82 -15.50 6.78
N GLY A 166 12.64 -15.83 6.25
CA GLY A 166 11.55 -14.87 6.06
C GLY A 166 11.81 -13.85 4.94
N LEU A 167 12.83 -14.06 4.11
CA LEU A 167 13.06 -13.23 2.93
C LEU A 167 11.98 -13.52 1.88
N VAL A 168 11.53 -14.78 1.75
CA VAL A 168 10.48 -15.17 0.79
C VAL A 168 9.13 -15.18 1.51
N GLY A 169 8.52 -14.01 1.65
CA GLY A 169 7.17 -13.85 2.18
C GLY A 169 7.13 -13.45 3.64
N SER A 170 7.15 -12.14 3.87
CA SER A 170 6.23 -11.47 4.78
C SER A 170 5.67 -10.23 4.09
#